data_AF-A0A7X9UI68-F1
#
_entry.id   AF-A0A7X9UI68-F1
#
_cell.length_a   1.000
_cell.length_b   1.000
_cell.length_c   1.000
_cell.angle_alpha   90.00
_cell.angle_beta   90.00
_cell.angle_gamma   90.00
#
_symmetry.space_group_name_H-M   'P 1'
#
loop_
_entity.id
_entity.type
_entity.pdbx_description
1 polymer ?
#
loop_
_entity_poly.entity_id
_entity_poly.type
_entity_poly.pdbx_seq_one_letter_code
_entity_poly.pdbx_strand_id
1 'polypeptide(L)'
;MPAPNLSPNPIPFNPRAVEKGMLFWYDFSDGADTFTGQKIRPICIIGRTNKNSSRVIVSPVSDIHNYLDNDKLKYPYHVALLKHVHPFLDKDCVVLLDQVITIQKSELMNEWHMGCLQNMDELDQGLFYNYDLYESIVSGVVNRVSSMMTEHMTNFSRK
;
A
#
# COMPACT_ATOMS: atom_id res chain seq x y z
N MET A 1 -0.62 -12.19 -14.89
CA MET A 1 -1.54 -11.34 -15.65
C MET A 1 -0.71 -10.79 -16.80
N PRO A 2 -1.14 -10.93 -18.05
CA PRO A 2 -0.47 -10.28 -19.16
C PRO A 2 -0.60 -8.76 -18.99
N ALA A 3 0.49 -8.02 -19.23
CA ALA A 3 0.44 -6.56 -19.21
C ALA A 3 -0.50 -6.08 -20.34
N PRO A 4 -1.32 -5.05 -20.11
CA PRO A 4 -2.17 -4.47 -21.15
C PRO A 4 -1.29 -3.86 -22.25
N ASN A 5 -1.76 -3.95 -23.50
CA ASN A 5 -1.11 -3.25 -24.61
C ASN A 5 -1.20 -1.74 -24.36
N LEU A 6 -0.08 -1.04 -24.50
CA LEU A 6 -0.06 0.43 -24.44
C LEU A 6 -0.92 1.01 -25.56
N SER A 7 -1.93 1.79 -25.17
CA SER A 7 -2.58 2.71 -26.11
C SER A 7 -1.50 3.67 -26.65
N PRO A 8 -1.48 3.98 -27.95
CA PRO A 8 -0.51 4.93 -28.51
C PRO A 8 -0.65 6.34 -27.90
N ASN A 9 -1.81 6.67 -27.32
CA ASN A 9 -2.06 7.91 -26.60
C ASN A 9 -2.79 7.59 -25.27
N PRO A 10 -2.05 7.31 -24.18
CA PRO A 10 -2.67 6.99 -22.90
C PRO A 10 -3.35 8.23 -22.30
N ILE A 11 -4.52 8.03 -21.69
CA ILE A 11 -5.27 9.12 -21.04
C ILE A 11 -4.95 9.11 -19.54
N PRO A 12 -4.39 10.21 -18.98
CA PRO A 12 -4.14 10.29 -17.55
C PRO A 12 -5.41 10.08 -16.73
N PHE A 13 -5.29 9.29 -15.66
CA PHE A 13 -6.36 9.10 -14.69
C PHE A 13 -6.61 10.40 -13.92
N ASN A 14 -7.87 10.68 -13.56
CA ASN A 14 -8.21 11.90 -12.83
C ASN A 14 -7.47 11.94 -11.46
N PRO A 15 -6.52 12.87 -11.25
CA PRO A 15 -5.69 12.88 -10.03
C PRO A 15 -6.49 13.13 -8.73
N ARG A 16 -7.69 13.70 -8.84
CA ARG A 16 -8.60 13.95 -7.71
C ARG A 16 -9.46 12.75 -7.33
N ALA A 17 -9.60 11.78 -8.24
CA ALA A 17 -10.32 10.53 -8.03
C ALA A 17 -9.40 9.41 -7.53
N VAL A 18 -8.11 9.67 -7.39
CA VAL A 18 -7.13 8.70 -6.90
C VAL A 18 -7.37 8.43 -5.41
N GLU A 19 -7.64 7.17 -5.08
CA GLU A 19 -7.96 6.72 -3.72
C GLU A 19 -7.10 5.53 -3.31
N LYS A 20 -6.98 5.35 -1.99
CA LYS A 20 -6.31 4.19 -1.39
C LYS A 20 -7.08 2.93 -1.76
N GLY A 21 -6.37 1.85 -2.09
CA GLY A 21 -6.95 0.58 -2.50
C GLY A 21 -7.18 0.46 -4.01
N MET A 22 -6.96 1.51 -4.80
CA MET A 22 -7.01 1.38 -6.26
C MET A 22 -5.78 0.63 -6.80
N LEU A 23 -6.00 -0.20 -7.81
CA LEU A 23 -4.95 -0.93 -8.52
C LEU A 23 -4.79 -0.42 -9.95
N PHE A 24 -3.54 -0.28 -10.37
CA PHE A 24 -3.16 0.13 -11.71
C PHE A 24 -2.04 -0.76 -12.24
N TRP A 25 -1.99 -0.96 -13.55
CA TRP A 25 -0.73 -1.32 -14.20
C TRP A 25 0.24 -0.16 -14.17
N TYR A 26 1.54 -0.47 -14.02
CA TYR A 26 2.58 0.55 -13.98
C TYR A 26 3.87 0.03 -14.60
N ASP A 27 4.57 0.91 -15.31
CA ASP A 27 5.84 0.64 -15.96
C ASP A 27 6.99 1.19 -15.11
N PHE A 28 7.83 0.27 -14.63
CA PHE A 28 9.03 0.55 -13.84
C PHE A 28 10.26 0.83 -14.70
N SER A 29 10.14 0.82 -16.04
CA SER A 29 11.28 0.94 -16.97
C SER A 29 12.08 2.23 -16.84
N ASP A 30 11.45 3.33 -16.44
CA ASP A 30 12.09 4.66 -16.31
C ASP A 30 12.64 4.92 -14.89
N GLY A 31 12.45 3.99 -13.94
CA GLY A 31 12.93 4.12 -12.56
C GLY A 31 14.34 3.57 -12.37
N ALA A 32 15.21 4.31 -11.66
CA ALA A 32 16.54 3.87 -11.24
C ALA A 32 16.54 2.75 -10.18
N ASP A 33 15.35 2.36 -9.71
CA ASP A 33 15.14 1.50 -8.56
C ASP A 33 14.75 0.08 -8.99
N THR A 34 15.79 -0.70 -9.22
CA THR A 34 15.87 -2.10 -9.67
C THR A 34 15.23 -3.13 -8.72
N PHE A 35 14.11 -2.84 -8.08
CA PHE A 35 13.56 -3.74 -7.05
C PHE A 35 12.89 -5.01 -7.62
N THR A 36 12.53 -5.03 -8.91
CA THR A 36 11.95 -6.22 -9.55
C THR A 36 12.24 -6.32 -11.03
N GLY A 37 12.73 -7.48 -11.49
CA GLY A 37 13.12 -7.74 -12.87
C GLY A 37 11.99 -7.73 -13.93
N GLN A 38 10.76 -7.37 -13.58
CA GLN A 38 9.67 -7.15 -14.55
C GLN A 38 9.45 -5.66 -14.81
N LYS A 39 9.46 -5.28 -16.08
CA LYS A 39 9.26 -3.90 -16.55
C LYS A 39 7.88 -3.36 -16.21
N ILE A 40 6.82 -4.13 -16.46
CA ILE A 40 5.43 -3.71 -16.20
C ILE A 40 4.79 -4.67 -15.21
N ARG A 41 4.26 -4.15 -14.10
CA ARG A 41 3.48 -4.93 -13.14
C ARG A 41 2.41 -4.08 -12.45
N PRO A 42 1.40 -4.70 -11.83
CA PRO A 42 0.40 -3.94 -11.14
C PRO A 42 0.95 -3.34 -9.85
N ILE A 43 0.35 -2.23 -9.44
CA ILE A 43 0.60 -1.50 -8.20
C ILE A 43 -0.72 -1.24 -7.51
N CYS A 44 -0.70 -1.23 -6.18
CA CYS A 44 -1.80 -0.86 -5.31
C CYS A 44 -1.48 0.46 -4.61
N ILE A 45 -2.44 1.37 -4.56
CA ILE A 45 -2.29 2.61 -3.80
C ILE A 45 -2.49 2.30 -2.32
N ILE A 46 -1.45 2.45 -1.52
CA ILE A 46 -1.46 2.07 -0.10
C ILE A 46 -1.51 3.27 0.86
N GLY A 47 -1.07 4.44 0.40
CA GLY A 47 -1.08 5.65 1.20
C GLY A 47 -2.44 6.33 1.24
N ARG A 48 -2.69 7.12 2.29
CA ARG A 48 -3.79 8.10 2.27
C ARG A 48 -3.56 9.07 1.11
N THR A 49 -4.53 9.18 0.22
CA THR A 49 -4.43 10.10 -0.92
C THR A 49 -4.90 11.49 -0.52
N ASN A 50 -4.06 12.51 -0.79
CA ASN A 50 -4.44 13.91 -0.67
C ASN A 50 -4.82 14.42 -2.06
N LYS A 51 -6.01 15.02 -2.22
CA LYS A 51 -6.50 15.57 -3.50
C LYS A 51 -5.56 16.62 -4.09
N ASN A 52 -4.82 17.36 -3.25
CA ASN A 52 -3.90 18.41 -3.67
C ASN A 52 -2.46 17.92 -3.87
N SER A 53 -2.12 16.71 -3.41
CA SER A 53 -0.81 16.12 -3.67
C SER A 53 -0.73 15.65 -5.12
N SER A 54 0.40 15.94 -5.78
CA SER A 54 0.75 15.37 -7.09
C SER A 54 1.28 13.95 -7.00
N ARG A 55 1.58 13.45 -5.79
CA ARG A 55 2.22 12.16 -5.55
C ARG A 55 1.33 11.23 -4.73
N VAL A 56 1.55 9.93 -4.90
CA VAL A 56 0.89 8.86 -4.14
C VAL A 56 1.91 7.79 -3.76
N ILE A 57 1.65 7.13 -2.63
CA ILE A 57 2.46 6.01 -2.16
C ILE A 57 1.81 4.72 -2.64
N VAL A 58 2.58 3.89 -3.31
CA VAL A 58 2.12 2.64 -3.91
C VAL A 58 2.99 1.47 -3.48
N SER A 59 2.37 0.30 -3.46
CA SER A 59 3.07 -0.97 -3.29
C SER A 59 2.78 -1.86 -4.49
N PRO A 60 3.80 -2.51 -5.06
CA PRO A 60 3.63 -3.42 -6.16
C PRO A 60 2.86 -4.70 -5.81
N VAL A 61 2.26 -5.28 -6.84
CA VAL A 61 1.46 -6.50 -6.76
C VAL A 61 2.14 -7.58 -7.59
N SER A 62 2.21 -8.80 -7.05
CA SER A 62 2.82 -9.96 -7.70
C SER A 62 1.90 -11.17 -7.67
N ASP A 63 2.31 -12.23 -8.36
CA ASP A 63 1.67 -13.54 -8.25
C ASP A 63 1.89 -14.11 -6.85
N ILE A 64 0.80 -14.54 -6.20
CA ILE A 64 0.86 -15.10 -4.84
C ILE A 64 1.70 -16.37 -4.76
N HIS A 65 1.78 -17.19 -5.82
CA HIS A 65 2.42 -18.51 -5.78
C HIS A 65 3.90 -18.47 -5.37
N ASN A 66 4.62 -17.39 -5.72
CA ASN A 66 6.03 -17.23 -5.36
C ASN A 66 6.23 -16.88 -3.87
N TYR A 67 5.16 -16.45 -3.20
CA TYR A 67 5.16 -15.93 -1.83
C TYR A 67 4.41 -16.85 -0.86
N LEU A 68 4.07 -18.06 -1.28
CA LEU A 68 3.50 -19.09 -0.42
C LEU A 68 4.57 -20.09 0.06
N ASP A 69 4.50 -20.46 1.33
CA ASP A 69 5.21 -21.57 1.97
C ASP A 69 4.20 -22.37 2.80
N ASN A 70 4.03 -23.65 2.49
CA ASN A 70 3.01 -24.52 3.08
C ASN A 70 1.60 -23.89 3.09
N ASP A 71 1.15 -23.38 1.94
CA ASP A 71 -0.14 -22.70 1.73
C ASP A 71 -0.38 -21.45 2.58
N LYS A 72 0.68 -20.86 3.16
CA LYS A 72 0.64 -19.61 3.91
C LYS A 72 1.60 -18.59 3.31
N LEU A 73 1.31 -17.30 3.48
CA LEU A 73 2.24 -16.26 3.06
C LEU A 73 3.57 -16.40 3.81
N LYS A 74 4.68 -16.40 3.07
CA LYS A 74 6.06 -16.42 3.61
C LYS A 74 6.33 -15.24 4.54
N TYR A 75 5.72 -14.09 4.23
CA TYR A 75 5.93 -12.84 4.93
C TYR A 75 4.58 -12.30 5.43
N PRO A 76 4.42 -12.11 6.75
CA PRO A 76 3.13 -11.73 7.35
C PRO A 76 2.74 -10.28 7.06
N TYR A 77 3.69 -9.44 6.63
CA TYR A 77 3.42 -8.08 6.16
C TYR A 77 2.94 -8.02 4.71
N HIS A 78 2.97 -9.12 3.96
CA HIS A 78 2.35 -9.14 2.65
C HIS A 78 0.84 -9.37 2.77
N VAL A 79 0.11 -8.91 1.76
CA VAL A 79 -1.36 -8.96 1.78
C VAL A 79 -1.85 -9.77 0.60
N ALA A 80 -2.57 -10.85 0.85
CA ALA A 80 -3.13 -11.68 -0.19
C ALA A 80 -4.32 -10.97 -0.85
N LEU A 81 -4.34 -10.96 -2.19
CA LEU A 81 -5.47 -10.48 -2.98
C LEU A 81 -6.07 -11.67 -3.71
N LEU A 82 -7.17 -12.19 -3.18
CA LEU A 82 -7.81 -13.39 -3.71
C LEU A 82 -8.78 -13.02 -4.83
N LYS A 83 -8.68 -13.68 -5.98
CA LYS A 83 -9.51 -13.43 -7.16
C LYS A 83 -11.00 -13.55 -6.87
N HIS A 84 -11.40 -14.50 -6.03
CA HIS A 84 -12.80 -14.69 -5.68
C HIS A 84 -13.37 -13.51 -4.87
N VAL A 85 -12.53 -12.76 -4.16
CA VAL A 85 -12.90 -11.52 -3.45
C VAL A 85 -12.79 -10.31 -4.37
N HIS A 86 -11.82 -10.33 -5.30
CA HIS A 86 -11.53 -9.24 -6.24
C HIS A 86 -11.62 -9.74 -7.69
N PRO A 87 -12.83 -9.79 -8.29
CA PRO A 87 -13.05 -10.40 -9.61
C PRO A 87 -12.32 -9.72 -10.78
N PHE A 88 -11.84 -8.49 -10.58
CA PHE A 88 -11.02 -7.77 -11.57
C PHE A 88 -9.59 -8.33 -11.69
N LEU A 89 -9.19 -9.25 -10.82
CA LEU A 89 -7.92 -9.96 -10.91
C LEU A 89 -8.05 -11.21 -11.78
N ASP A 90 -7.04 -11.50 -12.62
CA ASP A 90 -7.05 -12.73 -13.41
C ASP A 90 -6.73 -13.98 -12.58
N LYS A 91 -6.04 -13.80 -11.45
CA LYS A 91 -5.54 -14.84 -10.54
C LYS A 91 -5.32 -14.27 -9.14
N ASP A 92 -5.04 -15.14 -8.19
CA ASP A 92 -4.65 -14.72 -6.84
C ASP A 92 -3.29 -14.01 -6.89
N CYS A 93 -3.23 -12.89 -6.16
CA CYS A 93 -2.10 -11.97 -6.17
C CYS A 93 -1.68 -11.65 -4.74
N VAL A 94 -0.57 -10.93 -4.60
CA VAL A 94 -0.05 -10.47 -3.31
C VAL A 94 0.49 -9.06 -3.42
N VAL A 95 0.16 -8.19 -2.45
CA VAL A 95 0.73 -6.85 -2.30
C VAL A 95 2.03 -6.93 -1.50
N LEU A 96 3.12 -6.41 -2.06
CA LEU A 96 4.47 -6.49 -1.50
C LEU A 96 4.79 -5.24 -0.67
N LEU A 97 4.35 -5.22 0.59
CA LEU A 97 4.48 -4.04 1.47
C LEU A 97 5.92 -3.71 1.91
N ASP A 98 6.91 -4.55 1.61
CA ASP A 98 8.33 -4.24 1.74
C ASP A 98 8.85 -3.35 0.59
N GLN A 99 8.17 -3.34 -0.56
CA GLN A 99 8.59 -2.66 -1.78
C GLN A 99 7.81 -1.36 -2.02
N VAL A 100 7.75 -0.48 -1.03
CA VAL A 100 6.95 0.75 -1.12
C VAL A 100 7.71 1.85 -1.87
N ILE A 101 7.05 2.44 -2.87
CA ILE A 101 7.58 3.56 -3.65
C ILE A 101 6.57 4.72 -3.71
N THR A 102 7.06 5.89 -4.10
CA THR A 102 6.23 7.08 -4.36
C THR A 102 6.30 7.44 -5.84
N ILE A 103 5.14 7.59 -6.47
CA ILE A 103 5.02 7.93 -7.90
C ILE A 103 4.18 9.19 -8.09
N GLN A 104 4.25 9.82 -9.26
CA GLN A 104 3.35 10.92 -9.60
C GLN A 104 1.98 10.40 -10.07
N LYS A 105 0.91 11.10 -9.71
CA LYS A 105 -0.45 10.79 -10.17
C LYS A 105 -0.62 10.89 -11.69
N SER A 106 0.20 11.71 -12.33
CA SER A 106 0.23 11.86 -13.79
C SER A 106 0.72 10.61 -14.52
N GLU A 107 1.37 9.68 -13.80
CA GLU A 107 1.82 8.39 -14.34
C GLU A 107 0.72 7.32 -14.31
N LEU A 108 -0.39 7.58 -13.60
CA LEU A 108 -1.55 6.70 -13.56
C LEU A 108 -2.42 6.94 -14.80
N MET A 109 -2.76 5.88 -15.53
CA MET A 109 -3.53 5.95 -16.78
C MET A 109 -4.91 5.28 -16.61
N ASN A 110 -5.94 5.82 -17.27
CA ASN A 110 -7.30 5.27 -17.22
C ASN A 110 -7.36 3.83 -17.75
N GLU A 111 -6.64 3.56 -18.84
CA GLU A 111 -6.57 2.25 -19.50
C GLU A 111 -5.83 1.21 -18.66
N TRP A 112 -5.05 1.67 -17.69
CA TRP A 112 -4.29 0.83 -16.78
C TRP A 112 -4.98 0.65 -15.44
N HIS A 113 -6.09 1.34 -15.19
CA HIS A 113 -6.90 1.14 -13.99
C HIS A 113 -7.55 -0.25 -14.00
N MET A 114 -7.33 -1.02 -12.94
CA MET A 114 -7.84 -2.38 -12.82
C MET A 114 -9.11 -2.46 -11.98
N GLY A 115 -9.17 -1.70 -10.89
CA GLY A 115 -10.24 -1.78 -9.90
C GLY A 115 -9.81 -1.26 -8.55
N CYS A 116 -10.69 -1.43 -7.55
CA CYS A 116 -10.44 -1.00 -6.18
C CYS A 116 -10.72 -2.15 -5.21
N LEU A 117 -9.89 -2.27 -4.17
CA LEU A 117 -10.10 -3.23 -3.09
C LEU A 117 -11.41 -2.88 -2.34
N GLN A 118 -12.21 -3.90 -2.05
CA GLN A 118 -13.49 -3.74 -1.34
C GLN A 118 -13.31 -3.60 0.17
N ASN A 119 -12.34 -4.32 0.75
CA ASN A 119 -11.98 -4.25 2.16
C ASN A 119 -10.49 -3.91 2.28
N MET A 120 -10.19 -2.91 3.12
CA MET A 120 -8.84 -2.40 3.35
C MET A 120 -8.22 -2.90 4.65
N ASP A 121 -8.97 -3.63 5.48
CA ASP A 121 -8.54 -4.06 6.82
C ASP A 121 -7.24 -4.87 6.78
N GLU A 122 -7.13 -5.84 5.86
CA GLU A 122 -5.92 -6.65 5.72
C GLU A 122 -4.73 -5.82 5.21
N LEU A 123 -4.98 -4.86 4.31
CA LEU A 123 -3.95 -3.92 3.86
C LEU A 123 -3.44 -3.06 5.01
N ASP A 124 -4.36 -2.57 5.83
CA ASP A 124 -4.04 -1.71 6.97
C ASP A 124 -3.29 -2.50 8.04
N GLN A 125 -3.74 -3.71 8.37
CA GLN A 125 -3.01 -4.60 9.28
C GLN A 125 -1.60 -4.91 8.78
N GLY A 126 -1.46 -5.21 7.48
CA GLY A 126 -0.16 -5.43 6.86
C GLY A 126 0.75 -4.20 6.98
N LEU A 127 0.23 -2.99 6.75
CA LEU A 127 0.98 -1.74 6.90
C LEU A 127 1.39 -1.48 8.36
N PHE A 128 0.47 -1.70 9.30
CA PHE A 128 0.75 -1.53 10.72
C PHE A 128 1.86 -2.46 11.19
N TYR A 129 1.83 -3.72 10.74
CA TYR A 129 2.86 -4.69 11.05
C TYR A 129 4.19 -4.32 10.38
N ASN A 130 4.18 -4.00 9.08
CA ASN A 130 5.39 -3.72 8.30
C ASN A 130 6.20 -2.53 8.83
N TYR A 131 5.51 -1.49 9.32
CA TYR A 131 6.13 -0.27 9.84
C TYR A 131 6.18 -0.21 11.37
N ASP A 132 5.91 -1.33 12.04
CA ASP A 132 5.94 -1.46 13.51
C ASP A 132 5.15 -0.35 14.24
N LEU A 133 3.98 -0.01 13.68
CA LEU A 133 3.16 1.08 14.16
C LEU A 133 2.49 0.73 15.49
N TYR A 134 2.28 -0.56 15.77
CA TYR A 134 1.74 -1.01 17.05
C TYR A 134 2.66 -0.64 18.21
N GLU A 135 3.97 -0.93 18.12
CA GLU A 135 4.94 -0.58 19.15
C GLU A 135 5.01 0.94 19.35
N SER A 136 5.03 1.69 18.25
CA SER A 136 5.05 3.15 18.27
C SER A 136 3.81 3.75 18.96
N ILE A 137 2.61 3.24 18.65
CA ILE A 137 1.35 3.72 19.26
C ILE A 137 1.32 3.38 20.75
N VAL A 138 1.65 2.13 21.12
CA VAL A 138 1.67 1.72 22.53
C VAL A 138 2.64 2.58 23.32
N SER A 139 3.85 2.78 22.81
CA SER A 139 4.86 3.64 23.44
C SER A 139 4.36 5.08 23.59
N GLY A 140 3.72 5.63 22.57
CA GLY A 140 3.13 6.98 22.62
C GLY A 140 2.05 7.12 23.70
N VAL A 141 1.15 6.13 23.81
CA VAL A 141 0.10 6.11 24.84
C VAL A 141 0.70 6.00 26.24
N VAL A 142 1.62 5.07 26.46
CA VAL A 142 2.29 4.87 27.75
C VAL A 142 3.02 6.15 28.19
N ASN A 143 3.74 6.79 27.27
CA ASN A 143 4.46 8.03 27.55
C ASN A 143 3.49 9.16 27.92
N ARG A 144 2.34 9.28 27.23
CA ARG A 144 1.36 10.32 27.55
C ARG A 144 0.71 10.11 28.91
N VAL A 145 0.31 8.88 29.23
CA VAL A 145 -0.26 8.55 30.55
C VAL A 145 0.75 8.84 31.66
N SER A 146 2.01 8.44 31.47
CA SER A 146 3.09 8.70 32.42
C SER A 146 3.29 10.20 32.65
N SER A 147 3.32 11.00 31.58
CA SER A 147 3.40 12.47 31.64
C SER A 147 2.24 13.08 32.44
N MET A 148 1.01 12.62 32.21
CA MET A 148 -0.15 13.10 32.98
C MET A 148 -0.06 12.75 34.47
N MET A 149 0.45 11.56 34.81
CA MET A 149 0.67 11.17 36.20
C MET A 149 1.73 12.06 36.86
N THR A 150 2.85 12.32 36.18
CA THR A 150 3.88 13.23 36.68
C THR A 150 3.35 14.64 36.88
N GLU A 151 2.63 15.20 35.89
CA GLU A 151 2.02 16.54 36.00
C GLU A 151 1.04 16.63 37.19
N HIS A 152 0.22 15.59 37.39
CA HIS A 152 -0.69 15.53 38.54
C HIS A 152 0.08 15.48 39.85
N MET A 153 1.10 14.62 39.97
CA MET A 153 1.94 14.54 41.16
C MET A 153 2.63 15.88 41.44
N THR A 154 3.18 16.57 40.44
CA THR A 154 3.82 17.88 40.65
C THR A 154 2.84 18.96 41.08
N ASN A 155 1.61 18.94 40.56
CA ASN A 155 0.61 19.97 40.84
C ASN A 155 -0.09 19.78 42.20
N PHE A 156 -0.20 18.54 42.68
CA PHE A 156 -0.93 18.20 43.91
C PHE A 156 -0.05 17.68 45.05
N SER A 157 1.25 17.44 44.80
CA SER A 157 2.20 17.18 45.87
C SER A 157 2.42 18.48 46.66
N ARG A 158 1.96 18.50 47.92
CA ARG A 158 2.24 19.58 48.86
C ARG A 158 3.75 19.69 49.03
N LYS A 159 4.30 20.91 48.87
CA LYS A 159 5.63 21.24 49.40
C LYS A 159 5.66 21.04 50.91
#